data_AF-A0A0Q4ZQI3-F1
#
_entry.id   AF-A0A0Q4ZQI3-F1
#
_cell.length_a   1.000
_cell.length_b   1.000
_cell.length_c   1.000
_cell.angle_alpha   90.00
_cell.angle_beta   90.00
_cell.angle_gamma   90.00
#
_symmetry.space_group_name_H-M   'P 1'
#
loop_
_entity.id
_entity.type
_entity.pdbx_description
1 polymer ?
#
loop_
_entity_poly.entity_id
_entity_poly.type
_entity_poly.pdbx_seq_one_letter_code
_entity_poly.pdbx_strand_id
1 'polypeptide(L)' 'MASRHSPILLLALGLATPAAAQTPPASSGDARGAAVCAAQADRNGLTGAGRDTFLRECLAGETLDRPKADPSKP' A
#
# COMPACT_ATOMS: atom_id res chain seq x y z
N MET A 1 -30.48 25.87 48.40
CA MET A 1 -31.38 24.88 47.78
C MET A 1 -31.44 25.18 46.28
N ALA A 2 -30.69 24.47 45.44
CA ALA A 2 -30.72 24.65 43.99
C ALA A 2 -30.74 23.27 43.33
N SER A 3 -31.68 23.12 42.40
CA SER A 3 -32.19 21.89 41.83
C SER A 3 -31.10 20.96 41.28
N ARG A 4 -31.10 19.70 41.75
CA ARG A 4 -30.29 18.61 41.20
C ARG A 4 -30.93 18.14 39.89
N HIS A 5 -30.43 18.67 38.78
CA HIS A 5 -30.89 18.30 37.45
C HIS A 5 -30.42 16.88 37.13
N SER A 6 -31.34 15.92 37.23
CA SER A 6 -31.29 14.69 36.43
C SER A 6 -32.37 14.84 35.37
N PRO A 7 -31.99 14.76 34.09
CA PRO A 7 -32.29 13.52 33.42
C PRO A 7 -31.12 12.98 32.59
N ILE A 8 -30.73 11.76 32.99
CA ILE A 8 -30.24 10.70 32.11
C ILE A 8 -31.08 10.69 30.82
N LEU A 9 -30.54 11.22 29.72
CA LEU A 9 -31.00 10.85 28.38
C LEU A 9 -30.00 11.26 27.27
N LEU A 10 -28.82 10.66 27.24
CA LEU A 10 -28.06 10.57 25.99
C LEU A 10 -27.50 9.15 25.86
N LEU A 11 -28.40 8.21 25.57
CA LEU A 11 -28.09 6.99 24.82
C LEU A 11 -27.64 7.42 23.41
N ALA A 12 -26.41 7.90 23.30
CA ALA A 12 -25.74 8.09 22.03
C ALA A 12 -25.32 6.70 21.53
N LEU A 13 -26.15 6.16 20.65
CA LEU A 13 -25.86 5.00 19.82
C LEU A 13 -24.61 5.33 18.98
N GLY A 14 -23.45 5.06 19.55
CA GLY A 14 -22.16 5.21 18.88
C GLY A 14 -22.06 4.19 17.75
N LEU A 15 -21.96 4.69 16.53
CA LEU A 15 -21.93 3.93 15.30
C LEU A 15 -20.83 2.86 15.36
N ALA A 16 -21.20 1.62 15.04
CA ALA A 16 -20.24 0.58 14.71
C ALA A 16 -19.49 1.01 13.44
N THR A 17 -18.31 1.59 13.59
CA THR A 17 -17.37 1.81 12.50
C THR A 17 -16.91 0.43 12.03
N PRO A 18 -17.24 -0.03 10.82
CA PRO A 18 -16.53 -1.18 10.28
C PRO A 18 -15.08 -0.76 10.14
N ALA A 19 -14.21 -1.31 11.00
CA ALA A 19 -12.79 -1.37 10.74
C ALA A 19 -12.63 -2.22 9.49
N ALA A 20 -12.73 -1.58 8.32
CA ALA A 20 -12.15 -2.14 7.12
C ALA A 20 -10.69 -2.38 7.46
N ALA A 21 -10.33 -3.65 7.64
CA ALA A 21 -8.97 -4.08 7.63
C ALA A 21 -8.39 -3.59 6.30
N GLN A 22 -7.74 -2.43 6.36
CA GLN A 22 -6.94 -1.88 5.30
C GLN A 22 -5.76 -2.84 5.14
N THR A 23 -6.00 -3.96 4.45
CA THR A 23 -4.96 -4.64 3.71
C THR A 23 -4.25 -3.54 2.93
N PRO A 24 -2.95 -3.27 3.19
CA PRO A 24 -2.24 -2.26 2.45
C PRO A 24 -2.50 -2.52 0.97
N PRO A 25 -2.92 -1.52 0.17
CA PRO A 25 -3.11 -1.72 -1.24
C PRO A 25 -1.81 -2.34 -1.75
N ALA A 26 -1.89 -3.55 -2.31
CA ALA A 26 -0.76 -4.17 -2.97
C ALA A 26 -0.18 -3.10 -3.88
N SER A 27 1.01 -2.62 -3.51
CA SER A 27 1.48 -1.31 -3.93
C SER A 27 1.52 -1.30 -5.46
N SER A 28 0.68 -0.46 -6.07
CA SER A 28 0.53 -0.41 -7.53
C SER A 28 1.86 -0.11 -8.25
N GLY A 29 2.85 0.40 -7.50
CA GLY A 29 4.22 0.58 -7.97
C GLY A 29 4.94 -0.73 -8.28
N ASP A 30 4.64 -1.82 -7.58
CA ASP A 30 5.30 -3.11 -7.79
C ASP A 30 4.83 -3.79 -9.08
N ALA A 31 3.54 -3.65 -9.41
CA ALA A 31 3.01 -4.09 -10.69
C ALA A 31 3.56 -3.25 -11.87
N ARG A 32 3.74 -1.93 -11.68
CA ARG A 32 4.33 -1.04 -12.69
C ARG A 32 5.79 -1.40 -12.95
N GLY A 33 6.59 -1.60 -11.91
CA GLY A 33 8.01 -1.96 -12.03
C GLY A 33 8.22 -3.31 -12.67
N ALA A 34 7.40 -4.31 -12.32
CA ALA A 34 7.42 -5.62 -12.97
C ALA A 34 7.16 -5.53 -14.49
N ALA A 35 6.21 -4.69 -14.91
CA ALA A 35 5.91 -4.50 -16.33
C ALA A 35 7.08 -3.82 -17.08
N VAL A 36 7.73 -2.82 -16.48
CA VAL A 36 8.90 -2.16 -17.07
C VAL A 36 10.07 -3.12 -17.21
N CYS A 37 10.39 -3.88 -16.15
CA CYS A 37 11.45 -4.87 -16.17
C CYS A 37 11.17 -6.00 -17.18
N ALA A 38 9.93 -6.47 -17.29
CA ALA A 38 9.54 -7.45 -18.30
C ALA A 38 9.75 -6.91 -19.72
N ALA A 39 9.26 -5.70 -20.01
CA ALA A 39 9.44 -5.08 -21.32
C ALA A 39 10.93 -4.89 -21.67
N GLN A 40 11.77 -4.53 -20.70
CA GLN A 40 13.21 -4.44 -20.94
C GLN A 40 13.83 -5.81 -21.20
N ALA A 41 13.45 -6.85 -20.45
CA ALA A 41 13.93 -8.21 -20.71
C ALA A 41 13.58 -8.67 -22.14
N ASP A 42 12.34 -8.42 -22.57
CA ASP A 42 11.85 -8.78 -23.91
C ASP A 42 12.58 -7.99 -25.00
N ARG A 43 12.81 -6.69 -24.80
CA ARG A 43 13.59 -5.82 -25.71
C ARG A 43 15.03 -6.30 -25.88
N ASN A 44 15.59 -6.89 -24.84
CA ASN A 44 16.93 -7.48 -24.85
C ASN A 44 16.94 -8.95 -25.31
N GLY A 45 15.77 -9.53 -25.66
CA GLY A 45 15.66 -10.93 -26.08
C GLY A 45 16.04 -11.93 -24.98
N LEU A 46 15.95 -11.54 -23.72
CA LEU A 46 16.30 -12.39 -22.60
C LEU A 46 15.25 -13.49 -22.43
N THR A 47 15.69 -14.73 -22.32
CA THR A 47 14.82 -15.89 -22.08
C THR A 47 15.40 -16.80 -21.00
N GLY A 48 14.58 -17.74 -20.51
CA GLY A 48 15.00 -18.73 -19.50
C GLY A 48 15.60 -18.09 -18.25
N ALA A 49 16.71 -18.68 -17.77
CA ALA A 49 17.39 -18.23 -16.56
C ALA A 49 17.97 -16.80 -16.65
N GLY A 50 18.33 -16.35 -17.85
CA GLY A 50 18.83 -14.99 -18.07
C GLY A 50 17.74 -13.95 -17.84
N ARG A 51 16.52 -14.23 -18.31
CA ARG A 51 15.34 -13.39 -18.05
C ARG A 51 14.99 -13.37 -16.57
N ASP A 52 14.98 -14.53 -15.92
CA ASP A 52 14.67 -14.63 -14.49
C ASP A 52 15.65 -13.83 -13.62
N THR A 53 16.95 -13.94 -13.91
CA THR A 53 17.99 -13.16 -13.23
C THR A 53 17.81 -11.67 -13.47
N PHE A 54 17.61 -11.25 -14.72
CA PHE A 54 17.39 -9.85 -15.05
C PHE A 54 16.18 -9.26 -14.33
N LEU A 55 15.06 -9.98 -14.28
CA LEU A 55 13.85 -9.52 -13.60
C LEU A 55 14.10 -9.30 -12.11
N ARG A 56 14.81 -10.22 -11.43
CA ARG A 56 15.15 -10.05 -10.01
C ARG A 56 15.99 -8.80 -9.76
N GLU A 57 17.07 -8.62 -10.52
CA GLU A 57 17.97 -7.48 -10.34
C GLU A 57 17.28 -6.16 -10.69
N CYS A 58 16.48 -6.13 -11.77
CA CYS A 58 15.74 -4.94 -12.19
C CYS A 58 14.69 -4.52 -11.15
N LEU A 59 13.93 -5.47 -10.61
CA LEU A 59 12.94 -5.20 -9.57
C LEU A 59 13.57 -4.76 -8.24
N ALA A 60 14.73 -5.32 -7.89
CA ALA A 60 15.49 -4.88 -6.73
C ALA A 60 15.94 -3.41 -6.92
N GLY A 61 16.44 -3.06 -8.11
CA GLY A 61 16.78 -1.68 -8.47
C GLY A 61 15.61 -0.70 -8.38
N GLU A 62 14.45 -1.04 -8.96
CA GLU A 62 13.22 -0.24 -8.89
C GLU A 62 12.74 -0.03 -7.45
N THR A 63 12.96 -1.00 -6.56
CA THR A 63 12.61 -0.88 -5.13
C THR A 63 13.53 0.10 -4.39
N LEU A 64 14.79 0.15 -4.77
CA LEU A 64 15.79 1.07 -4.20
C LEU A 64 15.62 2.51 -4.70
N ASP A 65 15.27 2.68 -5.99
CA ASP A 65 15.02 4.00 -6.59
C ASP A 65 13.70 4.61 -6.12
N ARG A 66 12.72 3.76 -5.75
CA ARG A 66 11.44 4.24 -5.27
C ARG A 66 11.64 5.07 -3.99
N PRO A 67 11.23 6.35 -3.98
CA PRO A 67 11.26 7.13 -2.76
C PRO A 67 10.39 6.40 -1.73
N LYS A 68 11.00 5.98 -0.62
CA LYS A 68 10.28 5.39 0.51
C LYS A 68 9.17 6.38 0.85
N ALA A 69 7.92 5.98 0.63
CA ALA A 69 6.77 6.82 0.99
C ALA A 69 6.91 7.13 2.48
N ASP A 70 7.31 8.35 2.80
CA ASP A 70 7.48 8.77 4.17
C ASP A 70 6.08 8.93 4.77
N PRO A 71 5.68 8.09 5.74
CA PRO A 71 4.33 8.14 6.30
C PRO A 71 4.11 9.38 7.18
N SER A 72 5.07 10.31 7.28
CA SER A 72 5.04 11.48 8.16
C SER A 72 4.74 12.79 7.42
N LYS A 73 4.53 12.78 6.10
CA LYS A 73 4.14 13.99 5.36
C LYS A 73 2.65 13.96 5.00
N PRO A 74 1.81 14.81 5.64
CA PRO A 74 0.40 14.97 5.28
C PRO A 74 0.21 15.65 3.92
#